data_AF-A0A6G9Y3R0-F1
#
_entry.id   AF-A0A6G9Y3R0-F1
#
_cell.length_a   1.000
_cell.length_b   1.000
_cell.length_c   1.000
_cell.angle_alpha   90.00
_cell.angle_beta   90.00
_cell.angle_gamma   90.00
#
_symmetry.space_group_name_H-M   'P 1'
#
loop_
_entity.id
_entity.type
_entity.pdbx_description
1 polymer ?
#
loop_
_entity_poly.entity_id
_entity_poly.type
_entity_poly.pdbx_seq_one_letter_code
_entity_poly.pdbx_strand_id
1 'polypeptide(L)'
;MEGNAQVRDLGLLQSAIFRPGASAFGEDAYPDLFDKAAALLQSLCRNHSFVDGNKRTAWLSTVTFLDINGIRLNVDTDVQERLVISIATGELEEIDKIADALRRFR
;
A
#
# COMPACT_ATOMS: atom_id res chain seq x y z
N MET A 1 5.39 -22.13 10.48
CA MET A 1 4.41 -21.17 11.00
C MET A 1 3.37 -20.95 9.90
N GLU A 2 2.25 -21.66 9.96
CA GLU A 2 1.11 -21.39 9.07
C GLU A 2 0.40 -20.14 9.57
N GLY A 3 0.75 -18.98 9.00
CA GLY A 3 0.04 -17.74 9.23
C GLY A 3 -1.23 -17.75 8.40
N ASN A 4 -2.33 -18.24 8.98
CA ASN A 4 -3.64 -18.17 8.32
C ASN A 4 -4.05 -16.70 8.30
N ALA A 5 -3.93 -16.05 7.13
CA ALA A 5 -4.28 -14.64 6.96
C ALA A 5 -5.80 -14.48 7.07
N GLN A 6 -6.27 -14.33 8.31
CA GLN A 6 -7.68 -14.16 8.60
C GLN A 6 -8.05 -12.69 8.42
N VAL A 7 -9.04 -12.44 7.57
CA VAL A 7 -9.67 -11.11 7.47
C VAL A 7 -10.40 -10.84 8.78
N ARG A 8 -9.99 -9.77 9.45
CA ARG A 8 -10.64 -9.27 10.68
C ARG A 8 -11.86 -8.43 10.33
N ASP A 9 -11.71 -7.56 9.33
CA ASP A 9 -12.75 -6.63 8.88
C ASP A 9 -12.72 -6.51 7.37
N LEU A 10 -13.79 -7.00 6.73
CA LEU A 10 -13.93 -7.00 5.28
C LEU A 10 -14.21 -5.59 4.74
N GLY A 11 -14.93 -4.75 5.47
CA GLY A 11 -15.22 -3.38 5.03
C GLY A 11 -13.96 -2.52 5.00
N LEU A 12 -13.09 -2.67 6.00
CA LEU A 12 -11.79 -2.02 6.04
C LEU A 12 -10.85 -2.53 4.93
N LEU A 13 -10.93 -3.81 4.57
CA LEU A 13 -10.21 -4.35 3.41
C LEU A 13 -10.75 -3.78 2.10
N GLN A 14 -12.07 -3.77 1.91
CA GLN A 14 -12.73 -3.21 0.73
C GLN A 14 -12.37 -1.74 0.53
N SER A 15 -12.45 -0.94 1.60
CA SER A 15 -12.03 0.47 1.59
C SER A 15 -10.59 0.63 1.10
N ALA A 16 -9.67 -0.22 1.55
CA ALA A 16 -8.28 -0.16 1.12
C ALA A 16 -8.07 -0.48 -0.37
N ILE A 17 -8.74 -1.52 -0.89
CA ILE A 17 -8.54 -1.96 -2.28
C ILE A 17 -9.27 -1.09 -3.31
N PHE A 18 -10.34 -0.39 -2.92
CA PHE A 18 -11.04 0.53 -3.81
C PHE A 18 -10.41 1.93 -3.84
N ARG A 19 -9.65 2.30 -2.80
CA ARG A 19 -9.03 3.62 -2.69
C ARG A 19 -8.20 4.02 -3.93
N PRO A 20 -7.37 3.16 -4.56
CA PRO A 20 -6.60 3.54 -5.75
C PRO A 20 -7.46 4.02 -6.95
N GLY A 21 -8.72 3.57 -7.03
CA GLY A 21 -9.65 3.98 -8.08
C GLY A 21 -10.64 5.07 -7.64
N ALA A 22 -10.40 5.72 -6.49
CA ALA A 22 -11.28 6.77 -6.01
C ALA A 22 -11.15 8.05 -6.84
N SER A 23 -12.27 8.72 -7.08
CA SER A 23 -12.35 10.00 -7.79
C SER A 23 -13.10 11.02 -6.93
N ALA A 24 -12.76 12.30 -7.07
CA ALA A 24 -13.43 13.41 -6.41
C ALA A 24 -13.65 14.55 -7.41
N PHE A 25 -14.84 15.13 -7.42
CA PHE A 25 -15.20 16.22 -8.35
C PHE A 25 -14.97 15.90 -9.84
N GLY A 26 -15.07 14.62 -10.22
CA GLY A 26 -14.87 14.15 -11.60
C GLY A 26 -13.42 13.83 -11.96
N GLU A 27 -12.47 14.06 -11.05
CA GLU A 27 -11.03 13.82 -11.26
C GLU A 27 -10.54 12.65 -10.41
N ASP A 28 -9.53 11.93 -10.89
CA ASP A 28 -8.86 10.88 -10.12
C ASP A 28 -8.22 11.48 -8.86
N ALA A 29 -8.50 10.89 -7.69
CA ALA A 29 -7.91 11.34 -6.43
C ALA A 29 -6.40 11.02 -6.34
N TYR A 30 -5.94 10.08 -7.17
CA TYR A 30 -4.55 9.63 -7.27
C TYR A 30 -4.16 9.66 -8.75
N PRO A 31 -3.63 10.79 -9.25
CA PRO A 31 -3.49 11.03 -10.69
C PRO A 31 -2.54 10.06 -11.41
N ASP A 32 -1.50 9.56 -10.72
CA ASP A 32 -0.58 8.61 -11.32
C ASP A 32 -0.52 7.23 -10.63
N LEU A 33 0.15 6.28 -11.30
CA LEU A 33 0.23 4.89 -10.86
C LEU A 33 0.91 4.73 -9.49
N PHE A 34 1.91 5.54 -9.18
CA PHE A 34 2.60 5.49 -7.89
C PHE A 34 1.75 6.10 -6.78
N ASP A 35 0.98 7.14 -7.07
CA ASP A 35 0.00 7.69 -6.12
C ASP A 35 -1.07 6.65 -5.78
N LYS A 36 -1.55 5.91 -6.79
CA LYS A 36 -2.49 4.78 -6.63
C LYS A 36 -1.89 3.67 -5.77
N ALA A 37 -0.64 3.30 -6.03
CA ALA A 37 0.11 2.30 -5.27
C ALA A 37 0.36 2.73 -3.82
N ALA A 38 0.67 4.01 -3.60
CA ALA A 38 0.86 4.61 -2.28
C ALA A 38 -0.44 4.63 -1.46
N ALA A 39 -1.58 4.95 -2.09
CA ALA A 39 -2.89 4.89 -1.46
C ALA A 39 -3.25 3.47 -0.99
N LEU A 40 -2.98 2.47 -1.84
CA LEU A 40 -3.15 1.06 -1.50
C LEU A 40 -2.26 0.66 -0.32
N LEU A 41 -0.96 0.96 -0.39
CA LEU A 41 0.03 0.63 0.63
C LEU A 41 -0.38 1.19 1.98
N GLN A 42 -0.67 2.49 2.02
CA GLN A 42 -1.05 3.18 3.25
C GLN A 42 -2.30 2.59 3.86
N SER A 43 -3.36 2.39 3.06
CA SER A 43 -4.61 1.87 3.59
C SER A 43 -4.45 0.45 4.12
N LEU A 44 -3.72 -0.43 3.44
CA LEU A 44 -3.50 -1.79 3.94
C LEU A 44 -2.62 -1.81 5.20
N CYS A 45 -1.63 -0.91 5.31
CA CYS A 45 -0.82 -0.77 6.52
C CYS A 45 -1.65 -0.30 7.73
N ARG A 46 -2.60 0.62 7.52
CA ARG A 46 -3.29 1.33 8.61
C ARG A 46 -4.69 0.84 8.93
N ASN A 47 -5.39 0.22 8.01
CA ASN A 47 -6.77 -0.22 8.23
C ASN A 47 -6.84 -1.45 9.14
N HIS A 48 -5.72 -2.13 9.40
CA HIS A 48 -5.67 -3.35 10.23
C HIS A 48 -6.72 -4.38 9.79
N SER A 49 -6.94 -4.54 8.48
CA SER A 49 -8.02 -5.36 7.94
C SER A 49 -7.84 -6.86 8.20
N PHE A 50 -6.62 -7.29 8.52
CA PHE A 50 -6.26 -8.65 8.88
C PHE A 50 -5.96 -8.78 10.38
N VAL A 51 -6.15 -9.98 10.93
CA VAL A 51 -5.78 -10.32 12.32
C VAL A 51 -4.26 -10.19 12.53
N ASP A 52 -3.47 -10.68 11.56
CA ASP A 52 -2.03 -10.48 11.48
C ASP A 52 -1.61 -10.36 10.00
N GLY A 53 -0.39 -9.90 9.75
CA GLY A 53 0.19 -9.88 8.41
C GLY A 53 -0.09 -8.61 7.61
N ASN A 54 -0.82 -7.62 8.16
CA ASN A 54 -1.17 -6.37 7.48
C ASN A 54 0.02 -5.74 6.73
N LYS A 55 1.18 -5.61 7.38
CA LYS A 55 2.41 -5.06 6.78
C LYS A 55 2.93 -5.87 5.58
N ARG A 56 2.96 -7.20 5.70
CA ARG A 56 3.41 -8.10 4.63
C ARG A 56 2.43 -8.10 3.47
N THR A 57 1.13 -8.17 3.76
CA THR A 57 0.08 -8.08 2.74
C THR A 57 0.11 -6.74 2.04
N ALA A 58 0.22 -5.63 2.77
CA ALA A 58 0.30 -4.29 2.20
C ALA A 58 1.45 -4.18 1.20
N TRP A 59 2.66 -4.58 1.59
CA TRP A 59 3.81 -4.56 0.70
C TRP A 59 3.63 -5.44 -0.53
N LEU A 60 3.25 -6.72 -0.36
CA LEU A 60 3.08 -7.64 -1.47
C LEU A 60 1.96 -7.21 -2.43
N SER A 61 0.85 -6.67 -1.90
CA SER A 61 -0.22 -6.11 -2.72
C SER A 61 0.25 -4.91 -3.53
N THR A 62 1.05 -4.02 -2.93
CA THR A 62 1.62 -2.86 -3.64
C THR A 62 2.63 -3.25 -4.71
N VAL A 63 3.54 -4.19 -4.42
CA VAL A 63 4.50 -4.72 -5.41
C VAL A 63 3.74 -5.40 -6.56
N THR A 64 2.76 -6.24 -6.25
CA THR A 64 1.94 -6.93 -7.27
C THR A 64 1.17 -5.92 -8.11
N PHE A 65 0.56 -4.91 -7.49
CA PHE A 65 -0.17 -3.85 -8.18
C PHE A 65 0.73 -3.09 -9.18
N LEU A 66 1.97 -2.79 -8.80
CA LEU A 66 2.93 -2.14 -9.70
C LEU A 66 3.40 -3.10 -10.80
N ASP A 67 3.69 -4.36 -10.48
CA ASP A 67 4.19 -5.36 -11.43
C ASP A 67 3.18 -5.67 -12.53
N ILE A 68 1.90 -5.84 -12.19
CA ILE A 68 0.84 -6.04 -13.20
C ILE A 68 0.62 -4.80 -14.09
N ASN A 69 1.08 -3.62 -13.64
CA ASN A 69 1.09 -2.38 -14.42
C ASN A 69 2.46 -2.11 -15.09
N GLY A 70 3.36 -3.11 -15.13
CA GLY A 70 4.63 -3.04 -15.84
C GLY A 70 5.77 -2.36 -15.08
N ILE A 71 5.60 -2.08 -13.78
CA ILE A 71 6.62 -1.49 -12.91
C ILE A 71 7.12 -2.53 -11.91
N ARG A 72 8.37 -2.97 -12.08
CA ARG A 72 9.05 -3.80 -11.09
C ARG A 72 9.80 -2.91 -10.11
N LEU A 73 9.65 -3.22 -8.82
CA LEU A 73 10.47 -2.61 -7.78
C LEU A 73 11.70 -3.47 -7.50
N ASN A 74 12.83 -2.82 -7.33
CA ASN A 74 14.10 -3.38 -6.89
C ASN A 74 14.57 -2.63 -5.64
N VAL A 75 14.33 -3.23 -4.48
CA VAL A 75 14.63 -2.62 -3.18
C VAL A 75 15.04 -3.69 -2.19
N ASP A 76 16.02 -3.36 -1.35
CA ASP A 76 16.47 -4.24 -0.29
C ASP A 76 15.40 -4.41 0.81
N THR A 77 15.40 -5.59 1.44
CA THR A 77 14.40 -5.96 2.44
C THR A 77 14.34 -4.97 3.61
N ASP A 78 15.50 -4.45 4.04
CA ASP A 78 15.56 -3.49 5.14
C ASP A 78 14.96 -2.13 4.77
N VAL A 79 15.09 -1.72 3.50
CA VAL A 79 14.57 -0.44 3.02
C VAL A 79 13.04 -0.49 2.89
N GLN A 80 12.50 -1.55 2.29
CA GLN A 80 11.05 -1.75 2.22
C GLN A 80 10.44 -1.90 3.62
N GLU A 81 11.10 -2.59 4.55
CA GLU A 81 10.59 -2.77 5.91
C GLU A 81 10.51 -1.43 6.65
N ARG A 82 11.55 -0.59 6.55
CA ARG A 82 11.51 0.76 7.14
C ARG A 82 10.37 1.61 6.59
N LEU A 83 10.14 1.59 5.27
CA LEU A 83 9.03 2.31 4.65
C LEU A 83 7.68 1.83 5.19
N VAL A 84 7.47 0.52 5.23
CA VAL A 84 6.22 -0.08 5.71
C VAL A 84 5.99 0.23 7.19
N ILE A 85 7.04 0.19 8.01
CA ILE A 85 6.97 0.56 9.43
C ILE A 85 6.60 2.03 9.59
N SER A 86 7.28 2.96 8.89
CA SER A 86 6.98 4.40 9.02
C SER A 86 5.54 4.73 8.65
N ILE A 87 4.97 4.03 7.67
CA ILE A 87 3.56 4.20 7.29
C ILE A 87 2.63 3.61 8.35
N ALA A 88 2.96 2.42 8.87
CA ALA A 88 2.15 1.75 9.89
C ALA A 88 2.15 2.47 11.25
N THR A 89 3.24 3.18 11.59
CA THR A 89 3.34 3.99 12.81
C THR A 89 2.77 5.41 12.65
N GLY A 90 2.41 5.82 11.43
CA GLY A 90 1.94 7.18 11.14
C GLY A 90 3.06 8.22 11.08
N GLU A 91 4.32 7.80 11.04
CA GLU A 91 5.46 8.71 10.80
C GLU A 91 5.49 9.23 9.36
N LEU A 92 4.94 8.46 8.42
CA LEU A 92 4.80 8.84 7.02
C LEU A 92 3.33 8.68 6.58
N GLU A 93 2.64 9.79 6.36
CA GLU A 93 1.21 9.81 6.04
C GLU A 93 0.88 10.42 4.68
N GLU A 94 1.79 11.20 4.11
CA GLU A 94 1.51 11.92 2.89
C GLU A 94 1.70 11.01 1.67
N ILE A 95 0.66 10.92 0.83
CA ILE A 95 0.60 9.99 -0.31
C ILE A 95 1.68 10.30 -1.34
N ASP A 96 1.94 11.58 -1.60
CA ASP A 96 2.99 12.05 -2.50
C ASP A 96 4.38 11.58 -2.05
N LYS A 97 4.68 11.65 -0.75
CA LYS A 97 5.96 11.19 -0.19
C LYS A 97 6.10 9.67 -0.24
N ILE A 98 5.02 8.92 0.00
CA ILE A 98 5.01 7.46 -0.14
C ILE A 98 5.23 7.09 -1.62
N ALA A 99 4.54 7.77 -2.54
CA ALA A 99 4.70 7.56 -3.97
C ALA A 99 6.13 7.85 -4.44
N ASP A 100 6.75 8.93 -3.95
CA ASP A 100 8.15 9.26 -4.23
C ASP A 100 9.12 8.20 -3.73
N ALA A 101 8.87 7.61 -2.56
CA ALA A 101 9.66 6.50 -2.06
C ALA A 101 9.58 5.29 -3.01
N LEU A 102 8.37 4.93 -3.46
CA LEU A 102 8.17 3.83 -4.41
C LEU A 102 8.82 4.11 -5.77
N ARG A 103 8.77 5.35 -6.27
CA ARG A 103 9.44 5.75 -7.53
C ARG A 103 10.95 5.53 -7.48
N ARG A 104 11.58 5.73 -6.33
CA ARG A 104 13.03 5.52 -6.13
C ARG A 104 13.44 4.04 -6.11
N PHE A 105 12.49 3.13 -5.96
CA PHE A 105 12.73 1.69 -5.99
C PHE A 105 12.60 1.08 -7.38
N ARG A 106 12.17 1.85 -8.40
CA ARG A 106 12.10 1.36 -9.76
C ARG A 106 13.50 1.08 -10.35
#